data_AF-A0A7S1SY54-F1
#
_entry.id   AF-A0A7S1SY54-F1
#
_cell.length_a   1.000
_cell.length_b   1.000
_cell.length_c   1.000
_cell.angle_alpha   90.00
_cell.angle_beta   90.00
_cell.angle_gamma   90.00
#
_symmetry.space_group_name_H-M   'P 1'
#
loop_
_entity.id
_entity.type
_entity.pdbx_description
1 polymer ?
#
loop_
_entity_poly.entity_id
_entity_poly.type
_entity_poly.pdbx_seq_one_letter_code
_entity_poly.pdbx_strand_id
1 'polypeptide(L)'
;MVLFDVVQWDHLTELFLQELYRLNSLTPTSVLQIHLQAGLSALKTPSSFSNNHNKEDPLSMPEFKELASGLPMAKHGRSKLMCSVTKEMMNEHNPPMVMPNGYVYSQQAVMKISAENDGKMVCPITGVTCSLGDLKRAYLA
;
A
#
# COMPACT_ATOMS: atom_id res chain seq x y z
N MET A 1 -41.23 -1.18 -33.96
CA MET A 1 -42.02 -1.22 -32.72
C MET A 1 -41.06 -1.41 -31.54
N VAL A 2 -40.31 -0.35 -31.21
CA VAL A 2 -39.19 -0.40 -30.23
C VAL A 2 -39.58 0.30 -28.92
N LEU A 3 -40.75 0.94 -28.87
CA LEU A 3 -41.20 1.81 -27.77
C LEU A 3 -41.61 1.05 -26.49
N PHE A 4 -41.98 -0.23 -26.62
CA PHE A 4 -42.45 -1.09 -25.52
C PHE A 4 -41.50 -2.25 -25.21
N ASP A 5 -40.26 -2.17 -25.71
CA ASP A 5 -39.25 -3.18 -25.41
C ASP A 5 -38.86 -3.06 -23.92
N VAL A 6 -38.65 -4.21 -23.27
CA VAL A 6 -38.38 -4.27 -21.82
C VAL A 6 -37.11 -3.49 -21.46
N VAL A 7 -36.14 -3.48 -22.37
CA VAL A 7 -34.86 -2.74 -22.22
C VAL A 7 -35.07 -1.22 -22.17
N GLN A 8 -36.15 -0.69 -22.74
CA GLN A 8 -36.45 0.75 -22.67
C GLN A 8 -36.85 1.19 -21.26
N TRP A 9 -37.40 0.30 -20.44
CA TRP A 9 -37.74 0.61 -19.05
C TRP A 9 -36.50 0.80 -18.18
N ASP A 10 -35.44 0.04 -18.42
CA ASP A 10 -34.15 0.22 -17.74
C ASP A 10 -33.57 1.60 -18.10
N HIS A 11 -33.57 1.95 -19.39
CA HIS A 11 -33.11 3.26 -19.86
C HIS A 11 -33.92 4.42 -19.27
N LEU A 12 -35.26 4.28 -19.22
CA LEU A 12 -36.13 5.28 -18.60
C LEU A 12 -35.81 5.44 -17.11
N THR A 13 -35.58 4.33 -16.41
CA THR A 13 -35.21 4.33 -14.98
C THR A 13 -33.88 5.04 -14.75
N GLU A 14 -32.87 4.78 -15.58
CA GLU A 14 -31.58 5.49 -15.54
C GLU A 14 -31.74 6.99 -15.75
N LEU A 15 -32.54 7.40 -16.74
CA LEU A 15 -32.82 8.82 -17.01
C LEU A 15 -33.50 9.51 -15.82
N PHE A 16 -34.49 8.85 -15.20
CA PHE A 16 -35.14 9.39 -14.00
C PHE A 16 -34.18 9.53 -12.82
N LEU A 17 -33.33 8.53 -12.58
CA LEU A 17 -32.31 8.58 -11.53
C LEU A 17 -31.31 9.69 -11.78
N GLN A 18 -30.85 9.85 -13.02
CA GLN A 18 -29.93 10.91 -13.41
C GLN A 18 -30.54 12.30 -13.16
N GLU A 19 -31.81 12.50 -13.53
CA GLU A 19 -32.50 13.77 -13.31
C GLU A 19 -32.78 14.03 -11.82
N LEU A 20 -33.12 12.99 -11.05
CA LEU A 20 -33.27 13.08 -9.60
C LEU A 20 -31.96 13.53 -8.93
N TYR A 21 -30.83 12.95 -9.32
CA TYR A 21 -29.52 13.35 -8.81
C TYR A 21 -29.19 14.80 -9.19
N ARG A 22 -29.46 15.19 -10.45
CA ARG A 22 -29.25 16.56 -10.94
C ARG A 22 -30.06 17.58 -10.14
N LEU A 23 -31.35 17.32 -9.92
CA LEU A 23 -32.24 18.21 -9.16
C LEU A 23 -31.81 18.37 -7.70
N ASN A 24 -31.26 17.32 -7.08
CA ASN A 24 -30.78 17.33 -5.71
C ASN A 24 -29.30 17.72 -5.58
N SER A 25 -28.62 18.12 -6.66
CA SER A 25 -27.18 18.40 -6.68
C SER A 25 -26.32 17.24 -6.15
N LEU A 26 -26.78 16.00 -6.35
CA LEU A 26 -26.06 14.79 -6.00
C LEU A 26 -25.27 14.28 -7.20
N THR A 27 -24.13 13.66 -6.94
CA THR A 27 -23.35 12.98 -7.97
C THR A 27 -23.90 11.57 -8.19
N PRO A 28 -23.96 11.07 -9.44
CA PRO A 28 -24.42 9.71 -9.73
C PRO A 28 -23.47 8.65 -9.15
N THR A 29 -22.20 9.01 -8.97
CA THR A 29 -21.20 8.20 -8.26
C THR A 29 -21.10 8.66 -6.81
N SER A 30 -20.95 7.71 -5.89
CA SER A 30 -20.71 8.03 -4.48
C SER A 30 -19.43 8.85 -4.30
N VAL A 31 -19.52 9.96 -3.57
CA VAL A 31 -18.35 10.80 -3.24
C VAL A 31 -17.30 10.00 -2.47
N LEU A 32 -17.74 9.07 -1.60
CA LEU A 32 -16.85 8.15 -0.90
C LEU A 32 -16.04 7.29 -1.88
N GLN A 33 -16.69 6.80 -2.94
CA GLN A 33 -16.04 5.99 -3.96
C GLN A 33 -14.97 6.80 -4.70
N ILE A 34 -15.26 8.05 -5.07
CA ILE A 34 -14.30 8.94 -5.74
C ILE A 34 -13.07 9.16 -4.85
N HIS A 35 -13.27 9.50 -3.57
CA HIS A 35 -12.15 9.71 -2.64
C HIS A 35 -11.34 8.45 -2.40
N LEU A 36 -12.02 7.30 -2.27
CA LEU A 36 -11.35 6.01 -2.10
C LEU A 36 -10.53 5.66 -3.34
N GLN A 37 -11.09 5.82 -4.54
CA GLN A 37 -10.36 5.63 -5.80
C GLN A 37 -9.16 6.58 -5.92
N ALA A 38 -9.33 7.86 -5.60
CA ALA A 38 -8.22 8.81 -5.60
C ALA A 38 -7.08 8.35 -4.67
N GLY A 39 -7.39 7.92 -3.44
CA GLY A 39 -6.42 7.36 -2.51
C GLY A 39 -5.75 6.09 -3.03
N LEU A 40 -6.53 5.14 -3.55
CA LEU A 40 -6.01 3.89 -4.11
C LEU A 40 -5.11 4.14 -5.33
N SER A 41 -5.39 5.14 -6.16
CA SER A 41 -4.54 5.50 -7.29
C SER A 41 -3.14 5.98 -6.86
N ALA A 42 -3.04 6.62 -5.69
CA ALA A 42 -1.77 7.07 -5.12
C ALA A 42 -0.95 5.93 -4.49
N LEU A 43 -1.60 4.79 -4.18
CA LEU A 43 -0.98 3.60 -3.58
C LEU A 43 -0.77 2.47 -4.59
N LYS A 44 -1.42 2.52 -5.75
CA LYS A 44 -1.39 1.45 -6.76
C LYS A 44 0.00 1.25 -7.33
N THR A 45 0.62 0.13 -6.95
CA THR A 45 1.92 -0.30 -7.47
C THR A 45 1.77 -1.59 -8.30
N PRO A 46 2.74 -1.92 -9.18
CA PRO A 46 2.74 -3.20 -9.88
C PRO A 46 2.75 -4.41 -8.92
N SER A 47 3.39 -4.28 -7.75
CA SER A 47 3.42 -5.31 -6.70
C SER A 47 2.07 -5.56 -6.04
N SER A 48 1.13 -4.61 -6.09
CA SER A 48 -0.22 -4.76 -5.52
C SER A 48 -1.05 -5.87 -6.18
N PHE A 49 -0.63 -6.40 -7.32
CA PHE A 49 -1.26 -7.55 -8.00
C PHE A 49 -0.41 -8.84 -7.94
N SER A 50 0.73 -8.83 -7.26
CA SER A 50 1.63 -9.98 -7.15
C SER A 50 1.32 -10.86 -5.92
N ASN A 51 1.45 -12.18 -6.00
CA ASN A 51 1.12 -13.09 -4.88
C ASN A 51 1.88 -12.81 -3.56
N ASN A 52 3.01 -12.10 -3.60
CA ASN A 52 3.74 -11.63 -2.43
C ASN A 52 3.23 -10.26 -1.97
N HIS A 53 1.97 -10.22 -1.51
CA HIS A 53 1.37 -8.99 -1.01
C HIS A 53 1.86 -8.64 0.40
N ASN A 54 2.21 -7.37 0.61
CA ASN A 54 2.36 -6.83 1.95
C ASN A 54 0.98 -6.80 2.62
N LYS A 55 0.85 -7.37 3.82
CA LYS A 55 -0.41 -7.36 4.60
C LYS A 55 -0.89 -5.94 4.95
N GLU A 56 0.00 -4.96 4.90
CA GLU A 56 -0.27 -3.55 5.17
C GLU A 56 -0.72 -2.78 3.92
N ASP A 57 -0.65 -3.39 2.73
CA ASP A 57 -1.16 -2.77 1.50
C ASP A 57 -2.69 -2.93 1.43
N PRO A 58 -3.48 -1.83 1.42
CA PRO A 58 -4.93 -1.93 1.25
C PRO A 58 -5.33 -2.62 -0.06
N LEU A 59 -4.50 -2.51 -1.11
CA LEU A 59 -4.73 -3.20 -2.37
C LEU A 59 -4.47 -4.71 -2.29
N SER A 60 -4.17 -5.28 -1.12
CA SER A 60 -4.23 -6.72 -0.91
C SER A 60 -5.68 -7.25 -0.86
N MET A 61 -6.64 -6.41 -0.46
CA MET A 61 -8.06 -6.76 -0.37
C MET A 61 -8.72 -6.81 -1.77
N PRO A 62 -9.52 -7.85 -2.07
CA PRO A 62 -10.12 -8.01 -3.40
C PRO A 62 -11.08 -6.86 -3.75
N GLU A 63 -11.82 -6.33 -2.78
CA GLU A 63 -12.79 -5.24 -2.98
C GLU A 63 -12.08 -3.94 -3.42
N PHE A 64 -10.93 -3.64 -2.82
CA PHE A 64 -10.12 -2.48 -3.21
C PHE A 64 -9.38 -2.70 -4.52
N LYS A 65 -8.98 -3.94 -4.85
CA LYS A 65 -8.42 -4.26 -6.17
C LYS A 65 -9.44 -4.04 -7.28
N GLU A 66 -10.68 -4.47 -7.09
CA GLU A 66 -11.75 -4.28 -8.06
C GLU A 66 -11.99 -2.78 -8.29
N LEU A 67 -12.12 -2.02 -7.20
CA LEU A 67 -12.33 -0.58 -7.25
C LEU A 67 -11.16 0.18 -7.91
N ALA A 68 -9.94 -0.35 -7.78
CA ALA A 68 -8.73 0.24 -8.34
C ALA A 68 -8.34 -0.28 -9.73
N SER A 69 -9.07 -1.25 -10.29
CA SER A 69 -8.72 -1.94 -11.54
C SER A 69 -8.46 -0.96 -12.71
N GLY A 70 -9.38 0.00 -12.90
CA GLY A 70 -9.31 1.02 -13.94
C GLY A 70 -8.44 2.25 -13.63
N LEU A 71 -7.80 2.32 -12.46
CA LEU A 71 -7.04 3.50 -12.04
C LEU A 71 -5.61 3.50 -12.58
N PRO A 72 -4.99 4.69 -12.78
CA PRO A 72 -3.56 4.77 -13.09
C PRO A 72 -2.71 4.27 -11.93
N MET A 73 -1.48 3.84 -12.26
CA MET A 73 -0.49 3.44 -11.25
C MET A 73 0.23 4.66 -10.67
N ALA A 74 0.60 4.57 -9.40
CA ALA A 74 1.38 5.59 -8.71
C ALA A 74 2.80 5.66 -9.29
N LYS A 75 3.26 6.88 -9.57
CA LYS A 75 4.64 7.12 -10.01
C LYS A 75 5.54 7.29 -8.80
N HIS A 76 6.34 6.28 -8.49
CA HIS A 76 7.41 6.39 -7.49
C HIS A 76 8.75 6.64 -8.18
N GLY A 77 9.23 7.89 -8.11
CA GLY A 77 10.50 8.27 -8.74
C GLY A 77 11.76 7.74 -8.02
N ARG A 78 11.64 7.41 -6.73
CA ARG A 78 12.71 6.82 -5.91
C ARG A 78 12.10 5.88 -4.88
N SER A 79 12.72 4.72 -4.69
CA SER A 79 12.37 3.80 -3.61
C SER A 79 12.75 4.42 -2.26
N LYS A 80 11.87 4.29 -1.27
CA LYS A 80 12.14 4.66 0.13
C LYS A 80 12.11 3.40 0.96
N LEU A 81 13.17 3.14 1.73
CA LEU A 81 13.19 2.02 2.65
C LEU A 81 12.50 2.39 3.96
N MET A 82 11.63 1.49 4.43
CA MET A 82 10.95 1.59 5.71
C MET A 82 11.37 0.41 6.58
N CYS A 83 11.65 0.64 7.85
CA CYS A 83 12.00 -0.43 8.77
C CYS A 83 10.77 -1.26 9.15
N SER A 84 10.89 -2.59 9.09
CA SER A 84 9.85 -3.52 9.49
C SER A 84 9.51 -3.43 10.99
N VAL A 85 10.48 -3.05 11.83
CA VAL A 85 10.35 -3.01 13.29
C VAL A 85 9.92 -1.63 13.77
N THR A 86 10.68 -0.57 13.43
CA THR A 86 10.36 0.78 13.91
C THR A 86 9.30 1.48 13.08
N LYS A 87 8.98 0.97 11.88
CA LYS A 87 8.09 1.63 10.90
C LYS A 87 8.54 3.04 10.50
N GLU A 88 9.81 3.35 10.73
CA GLU A 88 10.42 4.61 10.35
C GLU A 88 11.22 4.48 9.03
N MET A 89 11.43 5.62 8.38
CA MET A 89 12.20 5.71 7.16
C MET A 89 13.69 5.49 7.44
N MET A 90 14.32 4.66 6.61
CA MET A 90 15.77 4.50 6.61
C MET A 90 16.39 5.57 5.71
N ASN A 91 17.23 6.43 6.28
CA ASN A 91 17.86 7.58 5.62
C ASN A 91 19.30 7.77 6.11
N GLU A 92 19.90 8.94 5.86
CA GLU A 92 21.28 9.26 6.25
C GLU A 92 21.50 9.21 7.77
N HIS A 93 20.47 9.58 8.54
CA HIS A 93 20.48 9.64 10.01
C HIS A 93 20.01 8.33 10.66
N ASN A 94 19.29 7.49 9.92
CA ASN A 94 18.85 6.16 10.35
C ASN A 94 19.14 5.14 9.24
N PRO A 95 20.42 4.80 9.01
CA PRO A 95 20.81 4.02 7.84
C PRO A 95 20.31 2.58 7.86
N PRO A 96 20.14 1.97 6.67
CA PRO A 96 19.86 0.54 6.56
C PRO A 96 21.10 -0.28 6.94
N MET A 97 20.92 -1.17 7.91
CA MET A 97 21.91 -2.12 8.41
C MET A 97 21.52 -3.54 7.99
N VAL A 98 22.42 -4.19 7.25
CA VAL A 98 22.25 -5.53 6.67
C VAL A 98 22.85 -6.57 7.60
N MET A 99 22.08 -7.60 7.90
CA MET A 99 22.55 -8.79 8.61
C MET A 99 23.23 -9.81 7.69
N PRO A 100 24.03 -10.73 8.26
CA PRO A 100 24.57 -11.88 7.54
C PRO A 100 23.51 -12.77 6.86
N ASN A 101 22.28 -12.81 7.39
CA ASN A 101 21.16 -13.55 6.80
C ASN A 101 20.46 -12.82 5.64
N GLY A 102 20.92 -11.63 5.26
CA GLY A 102 20.38 -10.81 4.18
C GLY A 102 19.21 -9.89 4.54
N TYR A 103 18.70 -9.93 5.78
CA TYR A 103 17.66 -9.01 6.21
C TYR A 103 18.22 -7.63 6.58
N VAL A 104 17.39 -6.60 6.37
CA VAL A 104 17.79 -5.20 6.57
C VAL A 104 16.92 -4.55 7.63
N TYR A 105 17.55 -3.91 8.61
CA TYR A 105 16.91 -3.18 9.69
C TYR A 105 17.51 -1.79 9.82
N SER A 106 16.77 -0.84 10.39
CA SER A 106 17.29 0.51 10.61
C SER A 106 18.28 0.50 11.78
N GLN A 107 19.24 1.44 11.80
CA GLN A 107 20.19 1.55 12.92
C GLN A 107 19.48 1.68 14.27
N GLN A 108 18.40 2.46 14.34
CA GLN A 108 17.59 2.58 15.54
C GLN A 108 16.91 1.26 15.94
N ALA A 109 16.40 0.48 14.98
CA ALA A 109 15.84 -0.83 15.27
C ALA A 109 16.88 -1.79 15.84
N VAL A 110 18.10 -1.76 15.30
CA VAL A 110 19.23 -2.55 15.81
C VAL A 110 19.55 -2.16 17.25
N MET A 111 19.63 -0.86 17.55
CA MET A 111 19.84 -0.37 18.91
C MET A 111 18.74 -0.85 19.86
N LYS A 112 17.47 -0.71 19.48
CA LYS A 112 16.32 -1.14 20.28
C LYS A 112 16.35 -2.63 20.59
N ILE A 113 16.52 -3.48 19.56
CA ILE A 113 16.56 -4.94 19.72
C ILE A 113 17.78 -5.36 20.55
N SER A 114 18.92 -4.71 20.34
CA SER A 114 20.14 -5.03 21.09
C SER A 114 20.06 -4.65 22.57
N ALA A 115 19.35 -3.56 22.90
CA ALA A 115 19.13 -3.16 24.29
C ALA A 115 18.27 -4.18 25.05
N GLU A 116 17.34 -4.83 24.36
CA GLU A 116 16.46 -5.86 24.92
C GLU A 116 17.11 -7.25 25.01
N ASN A 117 18.18 -7.51 24.23
CA ASN A 117 18.78 -8.85 24.07
C ASN A 117 20.29 -8.87 24.42
N ASP A 118 20.69 -8.25 25.53
CA ASP A 118 22.08 -8.27 26.05
C ASP A 118 23.15 -7.85 25.02
N GLY A 119 22.85 -6.84 24.20
CA GLY A 119 23.77 -6.29 23.20
C GLY A 119 23.90 -7.12 21.92
N LYS A 120 23.10 -8.18 21.75
CA LYS A 120 23.05 -8.98 20.51
C LYS A 120 21.84 -8.58 19.69
N MET A 121 21.99 -8.60 18.37
CA MET A 121 20.83 -8.38 17.51
C MET A 121 20.20 -9.72 17.13
N VAL A 122 18.88 -9.81 17.31
CA VAL A 122 18.06 -10.98 17.00
C VAL A 122 17.12 -10.61 15.85
N CYS A 123 17.15 -11.40 14.78
CA CYS A 123 16.22 -11.22 13.66
C CYS A 123 14.78 -11.56 14.09
N PRO A 124 13.80 -10.63 14.03
CA PRO A 124 12.41 -10.92 14.38
C PRO A 124 11.73 -11.94 13.45
N ILE A 125 12.23 -12.10 12.23
CA ILE A 125 11.63 -12.98 11.21
C ILE A 125 12.24 -14.38 11.27
N THR A 126 13.56 -14.49 11.36
CA THR A 126 14.28 -15.79 11.27
C THR A 126 14.83 -16.29 12.60
N GLY A 127 14.82 -15.48 13.67
CA GLY A 127 15.39 -15.84 14.98
C GLY A 127 16.93 -15.92 15.02
N VAL A 128 17.62 -15.65 13.91
CA VAL A 128 19.09 -15.68 13.84
C VAL A 128 19.65 -14.54 14.68
N THR A 129 20.65 -14.85 15.50
CA THR A 129 21.35 -13.86 16.33
C THR A 129 22.72 -13.54 15.74
N CYS A 130 23.11 -12.27 15.78
CA CYS A 130 24.44 -11.83 15.35
C CYS A 130 25.00 -10.74 16.27
N SER A 131 26.31 -10.56 16.22
CA SER A 131 26.97 -9.46 16.93
C SER A 131 26.77 -8.14 16.18
N LEU A 132 26.89 -7.00 16.87
CA LEU A 132 26.76 -5.68 16.25
C LEU A 132 27.86 -5.40 15.19
N GLY A 133 29.03 -6.01 15.33
CA GLY A 133 30.14 -5.86 14.38
C GLY A 133 29.92 -6.58 13.04
N ASP A 134 29.04 -7.58 13.00
CA ASP A 134 28.73 -8.34 11.78
C ASP A 134 27.76 -7.60 10.85
N LEU A 135 27.09 -6.54 11.34
CA LEU A 135 26.18 -5.75 10.52
C LEU A 135 26.94 -4.83 9.57
N LYS A 136 26.49 -4.79 8.33
CA LYS A 136 27.06 -3.92 7.29
C LYS A 136 26.05 -2.85 6.88
N ARG A 137 26.50 -1.61 6.71
CA ARG A 137 25.66 -0.54 6.18
C ARG A 137 25.40 -0.77 4.69
N ALA A 138 24.14 -0.71 4.27
CA ALA A 138 23.78 -0.66 2.86
C ALA A 138 23.79 0.78 2.35
N TYR A 139 24.21 0.94 1.10
CA TYR A 139 24.14 2.20 0.36
C TYR A 139 23.23 2.00 -0.84
N LEU A 140 22.17 2.80 -0.93
CA LEU A 140 21.27 2.82 -2.08
C LEU A 140 21.77 3.90 -3.04
N ALA A 141 21.89 3.55 -4.32
CA ALA A 141 22.25 4.46 -5.40
C ALA A 141 20.98 5.00 -6.09
#